data_AF-A0A916XJF8-F1
#
_entry.id   AF-A0A916XJF8-F1
#
_cell.length_a   1.000
_cell.length_b   1.000
_cell.length_c   1.000
_cell.angle_alpha   90.00
_cell.angle_beta   90.00
_cell.angle_gamma   90.00
#
_symmetry.space_group_name_H-M   'P 1'
#
loop_
_entity.id
_entity.type
_entity.pdbx_description
1 polymer ?
#
loop_
_entity_poly.entity_id
_entity_poly.type
_entity_poly.pdbx_seq_one_letter_code
_entity_poly.pdbx_strand_id
1 'polypeptide(L)' 'MTQVSSVARSGSPSPASRTARLAQHILTVLKADDVATRHIWLRSLPPEALLRADTAEPMIADAVTAVEAAPAAA' A
#
# COMPACT_ATOMS: atom_id res chain seq x y z
N MET A 1 18.52 13.58 7.36
CA MET A 1 17.66 13.54 6.15
C MET A 1 16.45 12.71 6.52
N THR A 2 15.27 13.32 6.62
CA THR A 2 14.04 12.59 6.95
C THR A 2 13.57 11.90 5.68
N GLN A 3 13.71 10.58 5.60
CA GLN A 3 13.22 9.82 4.45
C GLN A 3 11.69 9.91 4.43
N VAL A 4 11.14 10.48 3.36
CA VAL A 4 9.68 10.56 3.17
C VAL A 4 9.25 9.28 2.45
N SER A 5 8.35 8.52 3.07
CA SER A 5 7.79 7.29 2.52
C SER A 5 6.29 7.38 2.36
N SER A 6 5.71 6.94 1.23
CA SER A 6 4.25 6.95 1.00
C SER A 6 3.69 5.56 0.69
N VAL A 7 2.48 5.29 1.18
CA VAL A 7 1.76 4.03 0.95
C VAL A 7 0.39 4.32 0.33
N ALA A 8 0.08 3.68 -0.79
CA ALA A 8 -1.29 3.66 -1.34
C ALA A 8 -1.94 2.30 -1.07
N ARG A 9 -3.25 2.30 -0.79
CA ARG A 9 -4.03 1.06 -0.62
C ARG A 9 -5.09 0.95 -1.71
N SER A 10 -5.33 -0.25 -2.20
CA SER A 10 -6.36 -0.48 -3.22
C SER A 10 -7.14 -1.75 -2.94
N GLY A 11 -8.42 -1.57 -2.61
CA GLY A 11 -9.39 -2.65 -2.34
C GLY A 11 -10.19 -3.12 -3.55
N SER A 12 -10.05 -2.47 -4.72
CA SER A 12 -10.82 -2.88 -5.90
C SER A 12 -10.35 -4.25 -6.42
N PRO A 13 -11.27 -5.19 -6.68
CA PRO A 13 -10.94 -6.46 -7.33
C PRO A 13 -10.54 -6.27 -8.80
N SER A 14 -10.90 -5.12 -9.42
CA SER A 14 -10.52 -4.82 -10.79
C SER A 14 -9.18 -4.06 -10.84
N PRO A 15 -8.13 -4.62 -11.47
CA PRO A 15 -6.88 -3.91 -11.71
C PRO A 15 -7.05 -2.70 -12.65
N ALA A 16 -8.17 -2.61 -13.38
CA ALA A 16 -8.50 -1.51 -14.27
C ALA A 16 -9.35 -0.39 -13.63
N SER A 17 -9.59 -0.45 -12.31
CA SER A 17 -10.30 0.63 -11.61
C SER A 17 -9.58 1.97 -11.81
N ARG A 18 -10.34 3.05 -12.06
CA ARG A 18 -9.78 4.40 -12.23
C ARG A 18 -8.95 4.82 -11.01
N THR A 19 -9.37 4.43 -9.81
CA THR A 19 -8.64 4.72 -8.55
C THR A 19 -7.32 3.95 -8.46
N ALA A 20 -7.29 2.69 -8.92
CA ALA A 20 -6.07 1.88 -8.95
C ALA A 20 -5.03 2.48 -9.93
N ARG A 21 -5.48 2.92 -11.10
CA ARG A 21 -4.63 3.59 -12.09
C ARG A 21 -4.13 4.95 -11.61
N LEU A 22 -4.98 5.73 -10.94
CA LEU A 22 -4.58 7.01 -10.36
C LEU A 22 -3.54 6.83 -9.25
N ALA A 23 -3.76 5.89 -8.33
CA ALA A 23 -2.80 5.57 -7.27
C ALA A 23 -1.44 5.14 -7.86
N GLN A 24 -1.46 4.26 -8.86
CA GLN A 24 -0.24 3.82 -9.54
C GLN A 24 0.48 4.97 -10.25
N HIS A 25 -0.27 5.89 -10.87
CA HIS A 25 0.30 7.07 -11.52
C HIS A 25 0.98 8.00 -10.50
N ILE A 26 0.32 8.30 -9.38
CA ILE A 26 0.88 9.16 -8.32
C ILE A 26 2.16 8.54 -7.73
N LEU A 27 2.15 7.24 -7.43
CA LEU A 27 3.33 6.55 -6.91
C LEU A 27 4.50 6.57 -7.90
N THR A 28 4.22 6.52 -9.20
CA THR A 28 5.24 6.60 -10.25
C THR A 28 5.90 7.99 -10.28
N VAL A 29 5.10 9.06 -10.14
CA VAL A 29 5.60 10.42 -10.06
C VAL A 29 6.46 10.61 -8.80
N LEU A 30 5.96 10.19 -7.63
CA LEU A 30 6.70 10.31 -6.37
C LEU A 30 8.03 9.53 -6.39
N LYS A 31 8.05 8.34 -7.03
CA LYS A 31 9.28 7.56 -7.18
C LYS A 31 10.32 8.29 -8.04
N ALA A 32 9.89 9.10 -9.02
CA ALA A 32 10.81 9.91 -9.82
C ALA A 32 11.46 11.05 -9.01
N ASP A 33 10.82 11.47 -7.92
CA ASP A 33 11.31 12.47 -6.97
C ASP A 33 12.10 11.87 -5.79
N ASP A 34 12.58 10.63 -5.91
CA ASP A 34 13.32 9.88 -4.88
C ASP A 34 12.55 9.67 -3.56
N VAL A 35 11.21 9.77 -3.61
CA VAL A 35 10.33 9.44 -2.49
C VAL A 35 10.12 7.94 -2.45
N ALA A 36 10.37 7.32 -1.30
CA ALA A 36 10.14 5.89 -1.12
C ALA A 36 8.63 5.58 -1.21
N THR A 37 8.21 4.81 -2.20
CA THR A 37 6.79 4.52 -2.44
C THR A 37 6.48 3.03 -2.37
N ARG A 38 5.33 2.67 -1.76
CA ARG A 38 4.82 1.30 -1.73
C ARG A 38 3.32 1.27 -2.05
N HIS A 39 2.90 0.31 -2.87
CA HIS A 39 1.49 0.05 -3.16
C HIS A 39 1.06 -1.25 -2.49
N ILE A 40 0.08 -1.18 -1.60
CA ILE A 40 -0.57 -2.35 -1.01
C ILE A 40 -1.87 -2.65 -1.77
N TRP A 41 -1.89 -3.79 -2.45
CA TRP A 41 -3.10 -4.31 -3.09
C TRP A 41 -3.81 -5.25 -2.10
N LEU A 42 -4.96 -4.85 -1.55
CA LEU A 42 -5.64 -5.68 -0.54
C LEU A 42 -6.01 -7.06 -1.10
N ARG A 43 -6.33 -7.14 -2.40
CA ARG A 43 -6.63 -8.41 -3.09
C ARG A 43 -5.44 -9.38 -3.17
N SER A 44 -4.21 -8.91 -2.96
CA SER A 44 -3.02 -9.77 -2.94
C SER A 44 -2.63 -10.18 -1.53
N LEU A 45 -3.33 -9.71 -0.49
CA LEU A 45 -3.12 -10.16 0.89
C LEU A 45 -3.89 -11.47 1.14
N PRO A 46 -3.42 -12.31 2.09
CA PRO A 46 -4.15 -13.51 2.46
C PRO A 46 -5.54 -13.13 3.00
N PRO A 47 -6.63 -13.55 2.35
CA PRO A 47 -7.97 -13.04 2.63
C PRO A 47 -8.45 -13.44 4.02
N GLU A 48 -8.16 -14.66 4.46
CA GLU A 48 -8.53 -15.13 5.79
C GLU A 48 -7.82 -14.36 6.90
N ALA A 49 -6.50 -14.15 6.76
CA ALA A 49 -5.73 -13.37 7.71
C ALA A 49 -6.17 -11.90 7.74
N LEU A 50 -6.45 -11.32 6.56
CA LEU A 50 -6.96 -9.96 6.44
C LEU A 50 -8.31 -9.78 7.14
N LEU A 51 -9.25 -10.71 6.94
CA LEU A 51 -10.58 -10.66 7.55
C LEU A 51 -10.54 -10.89 9.07
N ARG A 52 -9.58 -11.67 9.57
CA ARG A 52 -9.37 -11.90 11.01
C ARG A 52 -8.48 -10.84 11.67
N ALA A 53 -7.93 -9.90 10.90
CA ALA A 53 -6.88 -8.99 11.35
C ALA A 53 -5.70 -9.73 12.01
N ASP A 54 -5.33 -10.89 11.48
CA ASP A 54 -4.24 -11.71 11.99
C ASP A 54 -2.89 -11.08 11.64
N THR A 55 -2.31 -10.35 12.59
CA THR A 55 -1.00 -9.71 12.45
C THR A 55 0.17 -10.67 12.67
N ALA A 56 -0.08 -11.93 13.03
CA ALA A 56 0.95 -12.96 13.04
C ALA A 56 1.26 -13.50 11.64
N GLU A 57 0.31 -13.35 10.69
CA GLU A 57 0.55 -13.64 9.27
C GLU A 57 1.58 -12.65 8.68
N PRO A 58 2.72 -13.12 8.15
CA PRO A 58 3.81 -12.26 7.69
C PRO A 58 3.39 -11.17 6.69
N MET A 59 2.50 -11.49 5.75
CA MET A 59 2.05 -10.52 4.74
C MET A 59 1.20 -9.39 5.35
N ILE A 60 0.49 -9.67 6.45
CA ILE A 60 -0.30 -8.67 7.17
C ILE A 60 0.63 -7.82 8.05
N ALA A 61 1.58 -8.42 8.76
CA ALA A 61 2.57 -7.71 9.56
C ALA A 61 3.39 -6.71 8.73
N ASP A 62 3.83 -7.11 7.54
CA ASP A 62 4.55 -6.26 6.59
C ASP A 62 3.67 -5.09 6.10
N ALA A 63 2.38 -5.33 5.87
CA ALA A 63 1.45 -4.30 5.44
C ALA A 63 1.19 -3.27 6.55
N VAL A 64 1.06 -3.73 7.81
CA VAL A 64 0.93 -2.86 8.99
C VAL A 64 2.17 -1.99 9.16
N THR A 65 3.36 -2.61 9.13
CA THR A 65 4.64 -1.89 9.25
C THR A 65 4.79 -0.82 8.18
N ALA A 66 4.40 -1.13 6.93
CA ALA A 66 4.43 -0.16 5.84
C ALA A 66 3.49 1.03 6.08
N VAL A 67 2.28 0.78 6.59
CA VAL A 67 1.31 1.83 6.91
C VAL A 67 1.80 2.71 8.07
N GLU A 68 2.39 2.12 9.10
CA GLU A 68 2.95 2.87 10.25
C GLU A 68 4.14 3.75 9.87
N ALA A 69 4.97 3.29 8.92
CA ALA A 69 6.14 4.02 8.44
C ALA A 69 5.79 5.18 7.49
N ALA A 70 4.58 5.25 6.94
CA ALA A 70 4.16 6.31 6.03
C ALA A 70 3.36 7.39 6.76
N PRO A 71 3.60 8.70 6.50
CA PRO A 71 2.66 9.73 6.89
C PRO A 71 1.32 9.47 6.19
N ALA A 72 0.22 9.66 6.92
CA ALA A 72 -1.12 9.29 6.49
C ALA A 72 -1.42 9.72 5.04
N ALA A 73 -1.60 8.74 4.16
CA ALA A 73 -2.07 8.92 2.79
C ALA A 73 -3.04 7.79 2.41
N ALA A 74 -3.97 8.11 1.51
CA ALA A 74 -5.15 7.32 1.15
C ALA A 74 -4.84 5.87 0.70
#